data_AF-A0ABC9Z176-F1
#
_entry.id   AF-A0ABC9Z176-F1
#
_cell.length_a   1.000
_cell.length_b   1.000
_cell.length_c   1.000
_cell.angle_alpha   90.00
_cell.angle_beta   90.00
_cell.angle_gamma   90.00
#
_symmetry.space_group_name_H-M   'P 1'
#
loop_
_entity.id
_entity.type
_entity.pdbx_description
1 polymer ?
#
loop_
_entity_poly.entity_id
_entity_poly.type
_entity_poly.pdbx_seq_one_letter_code
_entity_poly.pdbx_strand_id
1 'polypeptide(L)'
;MALSEPEAKVLGALFYSNGMQVLTVQRIRLTTRLSEGSVRRALLRLARTGLALSTQQRPANWRPTERGRWVINKPPYIEYVRMP
;
A
#
# COMPACT_ATOMS: atom_id res chain seq x y z
N MET A 1 -2.07 15.35 -5.93
CA MET A 1 -2.44 15.20 -4.50
C MET A 1 -1.29 14.51 -3.79
N ALA A 2 -0.92 15.02 -2.63
CA ALA A 2 0.02 14.34 -1.73
C ALA A 2 -0.67 13.13 -1.07
N LEU A 3 0.06 12.03 -0.89
CA LEU A 3 -0.40 10.89 -0.09
C LEU A 3 -0.52 11.31 1.38
N SER A 4 -1.57 10.85 2.05
CA SER A 4 -1.63 10.90 3.51
C SER A 4 -0.66 9.89 4.12
N GLU A 5 -0.29 10.06 5.40
CA GLU A 5 0.58 9.11 6.10
C GLU A 5 0.04 7.65 6.06
N PRO A 6 -1.26 7.38 6.29
CA PRO A 6 -1.79 6.02 6.14
C PRO A 6 -1.67 5.47 4.72
N GLU A 7 -1.87 6.31 3.69
CA GLU A 7 -1.70 5.91 2.29
C GLU A 7 -0.24 5.59 1.98
N ALA A 8 0.69 6.41 2.47
CA ALA A 8 2.12 6.21 2.28
C ALA A 8 2.62 4.95 3.01
N LYS A 9 2.18 4.70 4.25
CA LYS A 9 2.48 3.47 5.01
C LYS A 9 1.96 2.22 4.30
N VAL A 10 0.72 2.26 3.81
CA VAL A 10 0.13 1.12 3.08
C VAL A 10 0.87 0.88 1.76
N LEU A 11 1.15 1.94 1.00
CA LEU A 11 1.86 1.82 -0.26
C LEU A 11 3.33 1.37 -0.06
N GLY A 12 3.97 1.81 1.03
CA GLY A 12 5.29 1.34 1.48
C GLY A 12 5.30 -0.14 1.82
N ALA A 13 4.32 -0.63 2.60
CA ALA A 13 4.19 -2.05 2.90
C ALA A 13 3.98 -2.92 1.65
N LEU A 14 3.14 -2.43 0.71
CA LEU A 14 2.95 -3.07 -0.59
C LEU A 14 4.23 -3.08 -1.44
N PHE A 15 5.03 -2.02 -1.35
CA PHE A 15 6.32 -1.92 -2.04
C PHE A 15 7.35 -2.90 -1.48
N TYR A 16 7.49 -2.94 -0.14
CA TYR A 16 8.46 -3.80 0.57
C TYR A 16 8.20 -5.29 0.35
N SER A 17 6.94 -5.67 0.09
CA SER A 17 6.54 -7.02 -0.36
C SER A 17 7.15 -7.45 -1.72
N ASN A 18 8.02 -6.60 -2.28
CA ASN A 18 8.93 -6.82 -3.42
C ASN A 18 8.24 -7.29 -4.71
N GLY A 19 6.94 -7.02 -4.85
CA GLY A 19 6.14 -7.41 -6.02
C GLY A 19 5.89 -8.91 -6.20
N MET A 20 6.66 -9.75 -5.54
CA MET A 20 6.51 -11.21 -5.54
C MET A 20 5.37 -11.65 -4.63
N GLN A 21 5.11 -10.92 -3.53
CA GLN A 21 4.06 -11.26 -2.59
C GLN A 21 2.91 -10.24 -2.68
N VAL A 22 1.72 -10.76 -2.94
CA VAL A 22 0.49 -9.99 -2.93
C VAL A 22 -0.08 -10.01 -1.50
N LEU A 23 -0.41 -8.85 -0.93
CA LEU A 23 -0.75 -8.74 0.49
C LEU A 23 -2.26 -8.66 0.74
N THR A 24 -2.75 -9.38 1.75
CA THR A 24 -4.12 -9.22 2.25
C THR A 24 -4.21 -8.00 3.17
N VAL A 25 -5.42 -7.47 3.36
CA VAL A 25 -5.70 -6.38 4.33
C VAL A 25 -5.17 -6.73 5.72
N GLN A 26 -5.31 -7.99 6.16
CA GLN A 26 -4.83 -8.45 7.46
C GLN A 26 -3.31 -8.38 7.57
N ARG A 27 -2.58 -8.79 6.52
CA ARG A 27 -1.12 -8.71 6.52
C ARG A 27 -0.63 -7.27 6.53
N ILE A 28 -1.25 -6.40 5.73
CA ILE A 28 -0.95 -4.96 5.69
C ILE A 28 -1.19 -4.31 7.05
N ARG A 29 -2.30 -4.65 7.71
CA ARG A 29 -2.63 -4.16 9.05
C ARG A 29 -1.53 -4.51 10.07
N LEU A 30 -1.03 -5.75 10.02
CA LEU A 30 0.03 -6.22 10.93
C LEU A 30 1.36 -5.49 10.68
N THR A 31 1.72 -5.26 9.42
CA THR A 31 2.97 -4.55 9.07
C THR A 31 2.91 -3.05 9.37
N THR A 32 1.78 -2.39 9.09
CA THR A 32 1.68 -0.93 9.22
C THR A 32 1.19 -0.47 10.60
N ARG A 33 0.76 -1.41 11.47
CA ARG A 33 0.09 -1.14 12.76
C ARG A 33 -1.14 -0.22 12.67
N LEU A 34 -1.73 -0.11 11.48
CA LEU A 34 -2.95 0.68 11.25
C LEU A 34 -4.19 -0.11 11.68
N SER A 35 -5.31 0.57 11.90
CA SER A 35 -6.60 -0.10 12.03
C SER A 35 -7.08 -0.65 10.68
N GLU A 36 -7.87 -1.72 10.69
CA GLU A 36 -8.38 -2.33 9.45
C GLU A 36 -9.17 -1.32 8.59
N GLY A 37 -10.02 -0.50 9.21
CA GLY A 37 -10.76 0.55 8.51
C GLY A 37 -9.86 1.61 7.87
N SER A 38 -8.71 1.91 8.46
CA SER A 38 -7.72 2.83 7.88
C SER A 38 -7.01 2.20 6.69
N VAL A 39 -6.62 0.92 6.81
CA VAL A 39 -6.03 0.16 5.70
C VAL A 39 -7.00 0.07 4.52
N ARG A 40 -8.26 -0.31 4.76
CA ARG A 40 -9.28 -0.40 3.70
C ARG A 40 -9.50 0.94 3.00
N ARG A 41 -9.62 2.04 3.74
CA ARG A 41 -9.78 3.39 3.16
C ARG A 41 -8.57 3.81 2.33
N ALA A 42 -7.36 3.58 2.84
CA ALA A 42 -6.12 3.86 2.12
C ALA A 42 -6.04 3.04 0.82
N LEU A 43 -6.28 1.73 0.87
CA LEU A 43 -6.27 0.85 -0.30
C LEU A 43 -7.30 1.27 -1.36
N LEU A 44 -8.52 1.63 -0.95
CA LEU A 44 -9.54 2.14 -1.87
C LEU A 44 -9.07 3.44 -2.56
N ARG A 45 -8.46 4.37 -1.82
CA ARG A 45 -7.96 5.61 -2.40
C ARG A 45 -6.76 5.38 -3.32
N LEU A 46 -5.84 4.49 -2.95
CA LEU A 46 -4.71 4.08 -3.79
C LEU A 46 -5.18 3.38 -5.07
N ALA A 47 -6.25 2.56 -5.01
CA ALA A 47 -6.86 1.97 -6.18
C ALA A 47 -7.48 3.03 -7.10
N ARG A 48 -8.27 3.94 -6.54
CA ARG A 48 -8.91 5.04 -7.29
C ARG A 48 -7.91 5.98 -7.96
N THR A 49 -6.71 6.11 -7.39
CA THR A 49 -5.61 6.92 -7.94
C THR A 49 -4.64 6.14 -8.82
N GLY A 50 -4.87 4.83 -9.02
CA GLY A 50 -4.05 3.98 -9.87
C GLY A 50 -2.67 3.64 -9.28
N LEU A 51 -2.50 3.72 -7.97
CA LEU A 51 -1.25 3.44 -7.26
C LEU A 51 -1.19 2.01 -6.68
N ALA A 52 -2.34 1.36 -6.50
CA ALA A 52 -2.44 -0.03 -6.08
C ALA A 52 -3.52 -0.76 -6.88
N LEU A 53 -3.41 -2.08 -6.96
CA LEU A 53 -4.39 -2.97 -7.59
C LEU A 53 -4.78 -4.07 -6.62
N SER A 54 -6.06 -4.46 -6.66
CA SER A 54 -6.59 -5.62 -5.96
C SER A 54 -6.91 -6.75 -6.93
N THR A 55 -6.69 -7.99 -6.52
CA THR A 55 -7.25 -9.16 -7.19
C THR A 55 -8.75 -9.29 -6.91
N GLN A 56 -9.51 -9.91 -7.81
CA GLN A 56 -10.94 -10.17 -7.60
C GLN A 56 -11.24 -11.31 -6.60
N GLN A 57 -10.22 -12.05 -6.16
CA GLN A 57 -10.36 -13.14 -5.18
C GLN A 57 -10.78 -12.65 -3.79
N ARG A 58 -11.37 -13.54 -2.98
CA ARG A 58 -11.63 -13.32 -1.56
C ARG A 58 -10.77 -14.29 -0.74
N PRO A 59 -9.87 -13.79 0.14
CA PRO A 59 -9.58 -12.38 0.42
C PRO A 59 -8.88 -11.68 -0.75
N ALA A 60 -9.15 -10.37 -0.90
CA ALA A 60 -8.53 -9.57 -1.94
C ALA A 60 -7.05 -9.37 -1.64
N ASN A 61 -6.20 -9.74 -2.60
CA ASN A 61 -4.77 -9.53 -2.53
C ASN A 61 -4.41 -8.22 -3.22
N TRP A 62 -3.55 -7.42 -2.58
CA TRP A 62 -3.13 -6.10 -3.04
C TRP A 62 -1.66 -6.07 -3.46
N ARG A 63 -1.39 -5.33 -4.55
CA ARG A 63 -0.03 -5.04 -5.02
C ARG A 63 0.09 -3.59 -5.49
N PRO A 64 1.29 -2.98 -5.42
CA PRO A 64 1.50 -1.65 -5.97
C PRO A 64 1.57 -1.71 -7.50
N THR A 65 1.07 -0.68 -8.19
CA THR A 65 1.33 -0.50 -9.63
C THR A 65 2.75 0.03 -9.85
N GLU A 66 3.23 0.03 -11.09
CA GLU A 66 4.49 0.70 -11.44
C GLU A 66 4.47 2.18 -11.04
N ARG A 67 3.33 2.86 -11.26
CA ARG A 67 3.12 4.24 -10.81
C ARG A 67 3.21 4.35 -9.28
N GLY A 68 2.58 3.43 -8.55
CA GLY A 68 2.69 3.35 -7.08
C GLY A 68 4.13 3.18 -6.61
N ARG A 69 4.90 2.31 -7.25
CA ARG A 69 6.33 2.11 -6.97
C ARG A 69 7.14 3.36 -7.22
N TRP A 70 6.85 4.08 -8.29
CA TRP A 70 7.56 5.31 -8.60
C TRP A 70 7.23 6.43 -7.61
N VAL A 71 5.97 6.56 -7.20
CA VAL A 71 5.53 7.57 -6.23
C VAL A 71 6.16 7.34 -4.86
N ILE A 72 6.18 6.10 -4.36
CA ILE A 72 6.69 5.82 -3.01
C ILE A 72 8.22 5.95 -2.92
N ASN A 73 8.95 5.79 -4.03
CA ASN A 73 10.40 5.99 -4.07
C ASN A 73 10.83 7.47 -4.11
N LYS A 74 9.89 8.41 -4.09
CA LYS A 74 10.20 9.85 -4.09
C LYS A 74 10.09 10.44 -2.69
N PRO A 75 10.91 11.46 -2.36
CA PRO A 75 10.67 12.28 -1.18
C PRO A 75 9.26 12.91 -1.21
N PRO A 76 8.56 13.01 -0.06
CA PRO A 76 8.99 12.56 1.27
C PRO A 76 8.75 11.06 1.52
N TYR A 77 8.04 10.36 0.63
CA TYR A 77 7.51 9.02 0.89
C TYR A 77 8.52 7.88 0.99
N ILE A 78 9.76 8.10 0.54
CA ILE A 78 10.83 7.12 0.57
C ILE A 78 11.14 6.61 2.00
N GLU A 79 10.80 7.39 3.03
CA GLU A 79 10.94 6.97 4.42
C GLU A 79 10.04 5.79 4.78
N TYR A 80 8.84 5.70 4.18
CA TYR A 80 7.88 4.62 4.42
C TYR A 80 8.22 3.32 3.70
N VAL A 81 9.15 3.36 2.74
CA VAL A 81 9.68 2.15 2.07
C VAL A 81 10.62 1.37 2.99
N ARG A 82 11.26 2.04 3.95
CA ARG A 82 12.27 1.48 4.84
C ARG A 82 11.70 0.95 6.15
N MET A 83 10.37 0.97 6.32
CA MET A 83 9.73 0.40 7.50
C MET A 83 9.74 -1.14 7.39
N PRO A 84 10.33 -1.86 8.37
CA PRO A 84 10.36 -3.32 8.41
C PRO A 84 8.99 -3.95 8.69
#